data_AF-A0A520BBA2-F1
#
_entry.id   AF-A0A520BBA2-F1
#
_cell.length_a   1.000
_cell.length_b   1.000
_cell.length_c   1.000
_cell.angle_alpha   90.00
_cell.angle_beta   90.00
_cell.angle_gamma   90.00
#
_symmetry.space_group_name_H-M   'P 1'
#
loop_
_entity.id
_entity.type
_entity.pdbx_description
1 polymer ?
#
loop_
_entity_poly.entity_id
_entity_poly.type
_entity_poly.pdbx_seq_one_letter_code
_entity_poly.pdbx_strand_id
1 'polypeptide(L)'
;IYKHFPKELKLVHFFPAVFTVGFIITILCDIFYLPLGIVGNFILLMFFLLIFFHSWSINKSLKVAFLSIISSFIQLFAYGLGFIQDLFKRVVFKQQ
;
A
#
# COMPACT_ATOMS: atom_id res chain seq x y z
N ILE A 1 -10.08 19.59 2.27
CA ILE A 1 -10.87 18.44 1.77
C ILE A 1 -11.52 17.65 2.92
N TYR A 2 -10.78 17.27 3.97
CA TYR A 2 -11.31 16.67 5.23
C TYR A 2 -12.44 17.44 5.92
N LYS A 3 -12.47 18.77 5.76
CA LYS A 3 -13.46 19.67 6.38
C LYS A 3 -14.86 19.59 5.74
N HIS A 4 -14.98 19.04 4.53
CA HIS A 4 -16.21 19.13 3.73
C HIS A 4 -16.89 17.78 3.43
N PHE A 5 -16.17 16.64 3.45
CA PHE A 5 -16.77 15.32 3.13
C PHE A 5 -16.28 14.18 4.06
N PRO A 6 -16.73 14.12 5.32
CA PRO A 6 -16.35 13.08 6.28
C PRO A 6 -16.87 11.66 5.91
N LYS A 7 -17.82 11.55 4.99
CA LYS A 7 -18.43 10.27 4.56
C LYS A 7 -17.73 9.60 3.38
N GLU A 8 -17.00 10.33 2.53
CA GLU A 8 -16.26 9.75 1.40
C GLU A 8 -14.87 9.24 1.78
N LEU A 9 -14.47 9.49 3.03
CA LEU A 9 -13.11 9.36 3.53
C LEU A 9 -12.67 7.91 3.82
N LYS A 10 -13.55 6.92 3.69
CA LYS A 10 -13.32 5.61 4.36
C LYS A 10 -12.77 4.47 3.50
N LEU A 11 -12.89 4.50 2.17
CA LEU A 11 -12.52 3.33 1.35
C LEU A 11 -11.29 3.55 0.46
N VAL A 12 -11.23 4.69 -0.25
CA VAL A 12 -10.14 4.94 -1.21
C VAL A 12 -8.77 5.20 -0.56
N HIS A 13 -8.74 5.79 0.64
CA HIS A 13 -7.50 5.95 1.42
C HIS A 13 -7.15 4.73 2.27
N PHE A 14 -8.09 3.80 2.42
CA PHE A 14 -7.87 2.57 3.17
C PHE A 14 -6.94 1.64 2.41
N PHE A 15 -7.01 1.62 1.07
CA PHE A 15 -6.19 0.73 0.27
C PHE A 15 -4.67 0.96 0.45
N PRO A 16 -4.13 2.20 0.35
CA PRO A 16 -2.74 2.49 0.71
C PRO A 16 -2.38 2.09 2.15
N ALA A 17 -3.27 2.35 3.12
CA ALA A 17 -3.00 2.02 4.52
C ALA A 17 -2.97 0.49 4.77
N VAL A 18 -3.90 -0.26 4.16
CA VAL A 18 -3.91 -1.73 4.19
C VAL A 18 -2.66 -2.30 3.55
N PHE A 19 -2.24 -1.74 2.40
CA PHE A 19 -0.99 -2.13 1.77
C PHE A 19 0.19 -1.92 2.71
N THR A 20 0.34 -0.72 3.29
CA THR A 20 1.44 -0.41 4.21
C THR A 20 1.45 -1.32 5.45
N VAL A 21 0.30 -1.52 6.10
CA VAL A 21 0.19 -2.39 7.27
C VAL A 21 0.46 -3.85 6.89
N GLY A 22 -0.12 -4.35 5.79
CA GLY A 22 0.10 -5.71 5.30
C GLY A 22 1.55 -5.97 4.92
N PHE A 23 2.23 -4.99 4.32
CA PHE A 23 3.66 -5.05 4.02
C PHE A 23 4.50 -5.15 5.29
N ILE A 24 4.23 -4.31 6.30
CA ILE A 24 4.92 -4.36 7.61
C ILE A 24 4.68 -5.71 8.31
N ILE A 25 3.43 -6.20 8.32
CA ILE A 25 3.09 -7.51 8.88
C ILE A 25 3.85 -8.62 8.18
N THR A 26 3.95 -8.58 6.85
CA THR A 26 4.69 -9.59 6.07
C THR A 26 6.15 -9.65 6.49
N ILE A 27 6.82 -8.49 6.62
CA ILE A 27 8.21 -8.41 7.10
C ILE A 27 8.35 -8.98 8.52
N LEU A 28 7.41 -8.66 9.42
CA LEU A 28 7.43 -9.21 10.78
C LEU A 28 7.24 -10.73 10.76
N CYS A 29 6.33 -11.25 9.93
CA CYS A 29 6.14 -12.68 9.77
C CYS A 29 7.38 -13.37 9.19
N ASP A 30 8.11 -12.76 8.26
CA ASP A 30 9.37 -13.32 7.76
C ASP A 30 10.41 -13.52 8.88
N ILE A 31 10.38 -12.68 9.92
CA ILE A 31 11.28 -12.79 11.08
C ILE A 31 10.77 -13.80 12.11
N PHE A 32 9.48 -13.74 12.46
CA PHE A 32 8.93 -14.49 13.62
C PHE A 32 8.23 -15.80 13.26
N TYR A 33 7.67 -15.92 12.04
CA TYR A 33 6.93 -17.10 11.61
C TYR A 33 6.91 -17.25 10.08
N LEU A 34 8.01 -17.84 9.57
CA LEU A 34 8.30 -17.98 8.14
C LEU A 34 7.14 -18.57 7.29
N PRO A 35 6.36 -19.58 7.72
CA PRO A 35 5.27 -20.10 6.90
C PRO A 35 4.24 -19.04 6.50
N LEU A 36 3.89 -18.13 7.42
CA LEU A 36 2.97 -17.03 7.13
C LEU A 36 3.65 -15.91 6.33
N GLY A 37 4.95 -15.70 6.57
CA GLY A 37 5.78 -14.78 5.77
C GLY A 37 5.81 -15.17 4.29
N ILE A 38 5.97 -16.46 3.98
CA ILE A 38 5.91 -16.98 2.61
C ILE A 38 4.56 -16.68 1.94
N VAL A 39 3.45 -16.86 2.67
CA VAL A 39 2.11 -16.54 2.15
C VAL A 39 1.98 -15.04 1.86
N GLY A 40 2.45 -14.18 2.76
CA GLY A 40 2.45 -12.73 2.55
C GLY A 40 3.29 -12.30 1.35
N ASN A 41 4.50 -12.85 1.22
CA ASN A 41 5.37 -12.62 0.07
C ASN A 41 4.74 -13.08 -1.25
N PHE A 42 4.06 -14.23 -1.26
CA PHE A 42 3.35 -14.72 -2.44
C PHE A 42 2.23 -13.76 -2.87
N ILE A 43 1.46 -13.22 -1.93
CA ILE A 43 0.41 -12.23 -2.20
C ILE A 43 1.00 -10.94 -2.77
N LEU A 44 2.08 -10.42 -2.17
CA LEU A 44 2.77 -9.22 -2.67
C LEU A 44 3.36 -9.42 -4.07
N LEU A 45 3.94 -10.59 -4.33
CA LEU A 45 4.46 -10.95 -5.64
C LEU A 45 3.35 -10.94 -6.69
N MET A 46 2.22 -11.59 -6.41
CA MET A 46 1.06 -11.57 -7.30
C MET A 46 0.55 -10.15 -7.56
N PHE A 47 0.48 -9.32 -6.51
CA PHE A 47 0.07 -7.93 -6.63
C PHE A 47 0.97 -7.14 -7.59
N PHE A 48 2.30 -7.22 -7.45
CA PHE A 48 3.22 -6.51 -8.34
C PHE A 48 3.27 -7.09 -9.76
N LEU A 49 3.08 -8.40 -9.92
CA LEU A 49 2.95 -9.01 -11.25
C LEU A 49 1.70 -8.52 -11.97
N LEU A 50 0.57 -8.37 -11.27
CA LEU A 50 -0.64 -7.79 -11.85
C LEU A 50 -0.40 -6.35 -12.34
N ILE A 51 0.26 -5.52 -11.53
CA ILE A 51 0.66 -4.15 -11.93
C ILE A 51 1.57 -4.18 -13.15
N PHE A 52 2.56 -5.08 -13.15
CA PHE A 52 3.51 -5.22 -14.24
C PHE A 52 2.82 -5.61 -15.55
N PHE A 53 2.04 -6.69 -15.56
CA PHE A 53 1.37 -7.17 -16.77
C PHE A 53 0.32 -6.20 -17.27
N HIS A 54 -0.41 -5.54 -16.36
CA HIS A 54 -1.35 -4.49 -16.73
C HIS A 54 -0.65 -3.31 -17.39
N SER A 55 0.40 -2.79 -16.77
CA SER A 55 1.19 -1.67 -17.30
C SER A 55 1.85 -2.04 -18.63
N TRP A 56 2.39 -3.26 -18.75
CA TRP A 56 2.97 -3.74 -20.00
C TRP A 56 1.90 -3.87 -21.10
N SER A 57 0.72 -4.39 -20.79
CA SER A 57 -0.37 -4.53 -21.76
C SER A 57 -0.82 -3.18 -22.34
N ILE A 58 -0.89 -2.14 -21.50
CA ILE A 58 -1.29 -0.78 -21.90
C ILE A 58 -0.16 -0.05 -22.61
N ASN A 59 1.03 0.00 -22.02
CA ASN A 59 2.12 0.86 -22.49
C ASN A 59 3.03 0.18 -23.52
N LYS A 60 2.92 -1.14 -23.68
CA LYS A 60 3.76 -1.97 -24.56
C LYS A 60 5.28 -1.79 -24.34
N SER A 61 5.69 -1.29 -23.18
CA SER A 61 7.07 -1.00 -22.83
C SER A 61 7.47 -1.68 -21.53
N LEU A 62 8.47 -2.57 -21.61
CA LEU A 62 9.02 -3.26 -20.44
C LEU A 62 9.61 -2.28 -19.43
N LYS A 63 10.27 -1.21 -19.90
CA LYS A 63 10.79 -0.15 -19.04
C LYS A 63 9.67 0.48 -18.22
N VAL A 64 8.55 0.84 -18.85
CA VAL A 64 7.39 1.43 -18.15
C VAL A 64 6.79 0.43 -17.16
N ALA A 65 6.68 -0.84 -17.53
CA ALA A 65 6.15 -1.88 -16.64
C ALA A 65 6.98 -2.03 -15.35
N PHE A 66 8.31 -2.03 -15.43
CA PHE A 66 9.18 -2.04 -14.24
C PHE A 66 9.07 -0.75 -13.43
N LEU A 67 9.04 0.42 -14.10
CA LEU A 67 8.84 1.70 -13.41
C LEU A 67 7.50 1.75 -12.67
N SER A 68 6.45 1.11 -13.20
CA SER A 68 5.13 1.05 -12.55
C SER A 68 5.14 0.29 -11.23
N ILE A 69 5.95 -0.76 -11.09
CA ILE A 69 6.12 -1.48 -9.82
C ILE A 69 6.68 -0.52 -8.77
N ILE A 70 7.81 0.12 -9.09
CA ILE A 70 8.51 1.04 -8.18
C ILE A 70 7.60 2.22 -7.80
N SER A 71 6.96 2.83 -8.81
CA SER A 71 6.07 3.97 -8.60
C SER A 71 4.87 3.59 -7.74
N SER A 72 4.25 2.43 -7.97
CA SER A 72 3.09 1.99 -7.20
C SER A 72 3.47 1.67 -5.75
N PHE A 73 4.64 1.06 -5.53
CA PHE A 73 5.14 0.82 -4.18
C PHE A 73 5.33 2.13 -3.41
N ILE A 74 6.09 3.08 -3.98
CA ILE A 74 6.36 4.38 -3.35
C ILE A 74 5.04 5.11 -3.09
N GLN A 75 4.14 5.12 -4.06
CA GLN A 75 2.83 5.75 -3.95
C GLN A 75 2.01 5.16 -2.78
N LEU A 76 1.77 3.85 -2.80
CA LEU A 76 0.95 3.19 -1.78
C LEU A 76 1.58 3.31 -0.39
N PHE A 77 2.89 3.15 -0.29
CA PHE A 77 3.61 3.24 0.98
C PHE A 77 3.57 4.65 1.56
N ALA A 78 3.88 5.68 0.75
CA ALA A 78 3.89 7.08 1.18
C ALA A 78 2.49 7.57 1.57
N TYR A 79 1.47 7.29 0.74
CA TYR A 79 0.09 7.64 1.06
C TYR A 79 -0.41 6.88 2.30
N GLY A 80 -0.07 5.60 2.44
CA GLY A 80 -0.46 4.79 3.59
C GLY A 80 0.15 5.29 4.89
N LEU A 81 1.45 5.61 4.91
CA LEU A 81 2.11 6.20 6.07
C LEU A 81 1.54 7.56 6.44
N GLY A 82 1.32 8.44 5.44
CA GLY A 82 0.70 9.75 5.69
C GLY A 82 -0.69 9.63 6.32
N PHE A 83 -1.50 8.70 5.83
CA PHE A 83 -2.83 8.43 6.39
C PHE A 83 -2.75 7.88 7.82
N ILE A 84 -1.86 6.92 8.10
CA ILE A 84 -1.66 6.37 9.44
C ILE A 84 -1.17 7.44 10.42
N GLN A 85 -0.26 8.31 9.98
CA GLN A 85 0.26 9.41 10.79
C GLN A 85 -0.85 10.42 11.14
N ASP A 86 -1.68 10.80 10.17
CA ASP A 86 -2.81 11.71 10.40
C ASP A 86 -3.86 11.08 11.31
N LEU A 87 -4.15 9.79 11.16
CA LEU A 87 -5.01 9.06 12.09
C LEU A 87 -4.44 9.04 13.51
N PHE A 88 -3.15 8.73 13.66
CA PHE A 88 -2.50 8.68 14.97
C PHE A 88 -2.52 10.05 15.66
N LYS A 89 -2.20 11.13 14.93
CA LYS A 89 -2.26 12.51 15.45
C LYS A 89 -3.67 12.87 15.92
N ARG A 90 -4.70 12.54 15.14
CA ARG A 90 -6.10 12.85 15.49
C ARG A 90 -6.60 12.03 16.67
N VAL A 91 -6.30 10.73 16.71
CA VAL A 91 -6.80 9.81 17.75
C VAL A 91 -6.07 10.00 19.07
N VAL A 92 -4.75 10.16 19.05
CA VAL A 92 -3.92 10.21 20.26
C VAL A 92 -3.78 11.63 20.80
N PHE A 93 -3.51 12.61 19.93
CA PHE A 93 -3.24 13.99 20.36
C PHE A 93 -4.47 14.89 20.33
N LYS A 94 -5.63 14.43 19.83
CA LYS A 94 -6.84 15.24 19.57
C LYS A 94 -6.56 16.56 18.83
N GLN A 95 -5.43 16.66 18.12
CA GLN A 95 -5.10 17.83 17.31
C GLN A 95 -5.87 17.74 16.00
N GLN A 96 -6.67 18.78 15.72
CA GLN A 96 -7.56 18.87 14.56
C GLN A 96 -6.83 19.21 13.26
#